data_AF-A0A2E5P1K7-F1
#
_entry.id   AF-A0A2E5P1K7-F1
#
_cell.length_a   1.000
_cell.length_b   1.000
_cell.length_c   1.000
_cell.angle_alpha   90.00
_cell.angle_beta   90.00
_cell.angle_gamma   90.00
#
_symmetry.space_group_name_H-M   'P 1'
#
loop_
_entity.id
_entity.type
_entity.pdbx_description
1 polymer ?
#
loop_
_entity_poly.entity_id
_entity_poly.type
_entity_poly.pdbx_seq_one_letter_code
_entity_poly.pdbx_strand_id
1 'polypeptide(L)'
;MGFPLAIGLVVVLGSLLVLWARSDREATSAPRVGDHWHSAYDVYVCDDFRSKIVIETDPNGIHTHSDGIIHIHPFNKLASGQDATMGQFFNAFGGRIDDDSVVLDTGEALLAGADCNGQPTVVKVGRFDADDMERDPEVLTEDLANVRFLKDREAFTVALVPADVEPPAPRPERLTFLDVVNPRALTSDPSAPVPTTGE
;
A
#
# COMPACT_ATOMS: atom_id res chain seq x y z
N MET A 1 -0.84 2.17 -52.86
CA MET A 1 0.01 2.71 -51.76
C MET A 1 -0.78 2.94 -50.47
N GLY A 2 -2.03 3.42 -50.49
CA GLY A 2 -2.77 3.79 -49.27
C GLY A 2 -3.16 2.63 -48.33
N PHE A 3 -3.54 1.47 -48.88
CA PHE A 3 -3.96 0.30 -48.09
C PHE A 3 -2.86 -0.26 -47.16
N PRO A 4 -1.62 -0.56 -47.62
CA PRO A 4 -0.57 -1.04 -46.73
C PRO A 4 -0.14 0.01 -45.69
N LEU A 5 -0.24 1.30 -46.03
CA LEU A 5 0.12 2.41 -45.14
C LEU A 5 -0.91 2.59 -44.02
N ALA A 6 -2.21 2.45 -44.34
CA ALA A 6 -3.29 2.43 -43.36
C ALA A 6 -3.18 1.23 -42.40
N ILE A 7 -2.85 0.03 -42.91
CA ILE A 7 -2.59 -1.14 -42.06
C ILE A 7 -1.40 -0.90 -41.14
N GLY A 8 -0.29 -0.37 -41.67
CA GLY A 8 0.89 -0.03 -40.88
C GLY A 8 0.57 0.92 -39.73
N LEU A 9 -0.23 1.96 -39.98
CA LEU A 9 -0.69 2.90 -38.96
C LEU A 9 -1.52 2.21 -37.87
N VAL A 10 -2.48 1.37 -38.25
CA VAL A 10 -3.34 0.64 -37.28
C VAL A 10 -2.50 -0.28 -36.41
N VAL A 11 -1.50 -0.98 -36.96
CA VAL A 11 -0.62 -1.86 -36.18
C VAL A 11 0.22 -1.08 -35.18
N VAL A 12 0.77 0.08 -35.58
CA VAL A 12 1.55 0.94 -34.68
C VAL A 12 0.68 1.51 -33.57
N LEU A 13 -0.48 2.08 -33.90
CA LEU A 13 -1.42 2.63 -32.91
C LEU A 13 -1.93 1.53 -31.97
N GLY A 14 -2.28 0.36 -32.50
CA GLY A 14 -2.71 -0.79 -31.70
C GLY A 14 -1.61 -1.27 -30.76
N SER A 15 -0.36 -1.31 -31.24
CA SER A 15 0.79 -1.72 -30.42
C SER A 15 1.09 -0.71 -29.32
N LEU A 16 1.04 0.59 -29.61
CA LEU A 16 1.17 1.65 -28.61
C LEU A 16 0.06 1.58 -27.55
N LEU A 17 -1.18 1.35 -27.97
CA LEU A 17 -2.31 1.21 -27.06
C LEU A 17 -2.19 -0.05 -26.19
N VAL A 18 -1.73 -1.17 -26.74
CA VAL A 18 -1.45 -2.40 -25.98
C VAL A 18 -0.30 -2.21 -25.00
N LEU A 19 0.76 -1.51 -25.39
CA LEU A 19 1.88 -1.20 -24.48
C LEU A 19 1.41 -0.30 -23.33
N TRP A 20 0.64 0.75 -23.64
CA TRP A 20 0.06 1.64 -22.65
C TRP A 20 -0.92 0.93 -21.70
N ALA A 21 -1.83 0.12 -22.24
CA ALA A 21 -2.75 -0.68 -21.42
C ALA A 21 -2.04 -1.80 -20.62
N ARG A 22 -0.84 -2.22 -21.02
CA ARG A 22 -0.03 -3.20 -20.28
C ARG A 22 0.69 -2.54 -19.10
N SER A 23 1.11 -1.29 -19.22
CA SER A 23 1.59 -0.50 -18.08
C SER A 23 0.46 -0.23 -17.07
N ASP A 24 -0.77 0.01 -17.52
CA ASP A 24 -1.92 0.26 -16.63
C ASP A 24 -2.58 -1.02 -16.08
N ARG A 25 -2.11 -2.21 -16.47
CA ARG A 25 -2.74 -3.51 -16.13
C ARG A 25 -2.63 -3.91 -14.66
N GLU A 26 -1.88 -3.17 -13.84
CA GLU A 26 -1.92 -3.28 -12.38
C GLU A 26 -3.36 -3.15 -11.84
N ALA A 27 -4.27 -2.52 -12.60
CA ALA A 27 -5.70 -2.41 -12.28
C ALA A 27 -6.49 -3.74 -12.18
N THR A 28 -5.90 -4.91 -12.52
CA THR A 28 -6.57 -6.23 -12.41
C THR A 28 -6.05 -7.16 -11.32
N SER A 29 -4.98 -6.79 -10.62
CA SER A 29 -4.47 -7.59 -9.50
C SER A 29 -5.17 -7.14 -8.21
N ALA A 30 -5.72 -8.11 -7.50
CA ALA A 30 -6.38 -7.92 -6.21
C ALA A 30 -6.32 -9.24 -5.45
N PRO A 31 -6.14 -9.20 -4.12
CA PRO A 31 -5.95 -10.40 -3.33
C PRO A 31 -7.24 -11.21 -3.33
N ARG A 32 -7.11 -12.51 -3.51
CA ARG A 32 -8.22 -13.48 -3.52
C ARG A 32 -8.17 -14.32 -2.27
N VAL A 33 -9.26 -15.05 -2.04
CA VAL A 33 -9.28 -16.05 -0.98
C VAL A 33 -8.18 -17.08 -1.21
N GLY A 34 -7.30 -17.24 -0.23
CA GLY A 34 -6.13 -18.14 -0.29
C GLY A 34 -4.83 -17.49 -0.75
N ASP A 35 -4.85 -16.23 -1.19
CA ASP A 35 -3.62 -15.45 -1.38
C ASP A 35 -3.02 -15.05 -0.01
N HIS A 36 -1.72 -14.73 0.00
CA HIS A 36 -1.03 -14.22 1.17
C HIS A 36 -0.02 -13.16 0.73
N TRP A 37 -0.41 -11.89 0.89
CA TRP A 37 0.38 -10.72 0.51
C TRP A 37 0.78 -9.94 1.75
N HIS A 38 1.81 -9.11 1.59
CA HIS A 38 2.34 -8.22 2.60
C HIS A 38 2.52 -6.83 2.02
N SER A 39 2.25 -5.80 2.81
CA SER A 39 2.54 -4.41 2.43
C SER A 39 3.14 -3.64 3.59
N ALA A 40 4.16 -2.84 3.33
CA ALA A 40 4.68 -1.91 4.33
C ALA A 40 3.68 -0.77 4.51
N TYR A 41 3.57 -0.24 5.73
CA TYR A 41 2.84 1.00 5.95
C TYR A 41 3.49 1.88 7.01
N ASP A 42 3.23 3.17 6.89
CA ASP A 42 3.47 4.16 7.93
C ASP A 42 2.34 5.20 7.96
N VAL A 43 2.17 5.84 9.12
CA VAL A 43 1.33 7.03 9.28
C VAL A 43 2.25 8.21 9.56
N TYR A 44 2.15 9.26 8.75
CA TYR A 44 3.02 10.44 8.80
C TYR A 44 2.19 11.69 9.05
N VAL A 45 2.55 12.48 10.06
CA VAL A 45 1.81 13.68 10.45
C VAL A 45 2.77 14.85 10.52
N CYS A 46 2.58 15.82 9.63
CA CYS A 46 3.44 16.98 9.48
C CYS A 46 4.90 16.60 9.22
N ASP A 47 5.71 16.47 10.28
CA ASP A 47 7.14 16.16 10.20
C ASP A 47 7.52 14.81 10.87
N ASP A 48 6.55 14.11 11.48
CA ASP A 48 6.80 12.95 12.34
C ASP A 48 6.00 11.69 11.93
N PHE A 49 6.64 10.52 12.08
CA PHE A 49 5.97 9.23 11.95
C PHE A 49 5.25 8.84 13.25
N ARG A 50 4.03 8.32 13.13
CA ARG A 50 3.33 7.70 14.26
C ARG A 50 3.87 6.30 14.55
N SER A 51 3.51 5.77 15.72
CA SER A 51 3.79 4.38 16.09
C SER A 51 3.09 3.42 15.15
N LYS A 52 3.64 2.20 15.00
CA LYS A 52 2.88 1.08 14.42
C LYS A 52 1.61 0.85 15.22
N ILE A 53 0.59 0.40 14.49
CA ILE A 53 -0.57 -0.23 15.07
C ILE A 53 -0.15 -1.63 15.54
N VAL A 54 -0.52 -1.99 16.77
CA VAL A 54 -0.17 -3.29 17.38
C VAL A 54 -1.39 -4.16 17.70
N ILE A 55 -2.59 -3.68 17.36
CA ILE A 55 -3.83 -4.44 17.53
C ILE A 55 -3.95 -5.47 16.40
N GLU A 56 -3.80 -6.74 16.76
CA GLU A 56 -3.72 -7.87 15.82
C GLU A 56 -5.10 -8.49 15.49
N THR A 57 -6.17 -7.71 15.62
CA THR A 57 -7.52 -8.22 15.34
C THR A 57 -7.67 -8.46 13.84
N ASP A 58 -8.09 -9.66 13.47
CA ASP A 58 -8.25 -10.07 12.07
C ASP A 58 -9.69 -10.54 11.78
N PRO A 59 -10.61 -9.63 11.46
CA PRO A 59 -12.01 -10.00 11.24
C PRO A 59 -12.23 -10.66 9.87
N ASN A 60 -11.41 -10.36 8.86
CA ASN A 60 -11.68 -10.74 7.46
C ASN A 60 -10.48 -11.22 6.64
N GLY A 61 -9.25 -11.12 7.17
CA GLY A 61 -7.99 -11.49 6.52
C GLY A 61 -7.12 -10.30 6.11
N ILE A 62 -7.36 -9.11 6.68
CA ILE A 62 -6.50 -7.92 6.50
C ILE A 62 -6.23 -7.34 7.88
N HIS A 63 -4.97 -7.37 8.32
CA HIS A 63 -4.57 -6.94 9.66
C HIS A 63 -3.08 -6.58 9.73
N THR A 64 -2.58 -6.25 10.92
CA THR A 64 -1.16 -5.97 11.21
C THR A 64 -0.74 -6.68 12.49
N HIS A 65 0.57 -6.90 12.63
CA HIS A 65 1.21 -7.34 13.86
C HIS A 65 2.13 -6.25 14.42
N SER A 66 2.83 -6.59 15.50
CA SER A 66 3.92 -5.77 16.05
C SER A 66 5.14 -5.60 15.13
N ASP A 67 5.19 -6.24 13.96
CA ASP A 67 6.18 -5.95 12.91
C ASP A 67 5.85 -4.69 12.10
N GLY A 68 4.60 -4.21 12.17
CA GLY A 68 4.18 -3.02 11.47
C GLY A 68 3.99 -3.22 9.96
N ILE A 69 3.61 -4.42 9.54
CA ILE A 69 3.28 -4.78 8.16
C ILE A 69 1.76 -5.00 8.04
N ILE A 70 1.18 -4.64 6.89
CA ILE A 70 -0.19 -5.05 6.53
C ILE A 70 -0.10 -6.48 5.97
N HIS A 71 -0.68 -7.43 6.69
CA HIS A 71 -0.88 -8.80 6.23
C HIS A 71 -2.23 -8.88 5.53
N ILE A 72 -2.22 -9.41 4.30
CA ILE A 72 -3.39 -9.48 3.43
C ILE A 72 -3.53 -10.93 2.98
N HIS A 73 -4.35 -11.69 3.70
CA HIS A 73 -4.69 -13.08 3.40
C HIS A 73 -6.20 -13.30 3.57
N PRO A 74 -7.02 -12.80 2.63
CA PRO A 74 -8.47 -12.85 2.77
C PRO A 74 -8.96 -14.29 2.91
N PHE A 75 -9.82 -14.56 3.90
CA PHE A 75 -10.51 -15.85 4.02
C PHE A 75 -11.99 -15.76 3.63
N ASN A 76 -12.46 -14.57 3.29
CA ASN A 76 -13.83 -14.33 2.82
C ASN A 76 -13.90 -13.21 1.76
N LYS A 77 -15.10 -12.93 1.27
CA LYS A 77 -15.32 -11.92 0.21
C LYS A 77 -15.22 -10.47 0.70
N LEU A 78 -15.44 -10.22 1.99
CA LEU A 78 -15.45 -8.88 2.58
C LEU A 78 -14.08 -8.20 2.57
N ALA A 79 -13.00 -8.95 2.31
CA ALA A 79 -11.63 -8.44 2.24
C ALA A 79 -10.87 -8.94 1.00
N SER A 80 -11.56 -9.44 -0.03
CA SER A 80 -10.92 -9.87 -1.28
C SER A 80 -11.42 -9.09 -2.49
N GLY A 81 -10.64 -9.08 -3.57
CA GLY A 81 -11.02 -8.46 -4.83
C GLY A 81 -11.18 -6.94 -4.71
N GLN A 82 -12.41 -6.45 -4.85
CA GLN A 82 -12.69 -5.01 -4.75
C GLN A 82 -12.79 -4.55 -3.29
N ASP A 83 -13.08 -5.47 -2.37
CA ASP A 83 -13.26 -5.17 -0.95
C ASP A 83 -11.94 -5.25 -0.16
N ALA A 84 -10.82 -5.56 -0.83
CA ALA A 84 -9.49 -5.55 -0.24
C ALA A 84 -8.91 -4.12 -0.23
N THR A 85 -9.32 -3.32 0.75
CA THR A 85 -9.03 -1.88 0.78
C THR A 85 -8.32 -1.42 2.05
N MET A 86 -7.73 -0.22 1.98
CA MET A 86 -7.16 0.48 3.13
C MET A 86 -8.21 0.66 4.24
N GLY A 87 -9.47 0.94 3.90
CA GLY A 87 -10.55 1.02 4.86
C GLY A 87 -10.76 -0.28 5.64
N GLN A 88 -10.67 -1.45 4.98
CA GLN A 88 -10.73 -2.74 5.71
C GLN A 88 -9.57 -2.91 6.67
N PHE A 89 -8.37 -2.48 6.30
CA PHE A 89 -7.21 -2.49 7.19
C PHE A 89 -7.46 -1.63 8.44
N PHE A 90 -7.91 -0.39 8.29
CA PHE A 90 -8.19 0.48 9.43
C PHE A 90 -9.32 -0.05 10.32
N ASN A 91 -10.38 -0.59 9.72
CA ASN A 91 -11.50 -1.18 10.46
C ASN A 91 -11.08 -2.37 11.32
N ALA A 92 -10.05 -3.12 10.92
CA ALA A 92 -9.59 -4.31 11.63
C ALA A 92 -9.19 -4.04 13.08
N PHE A 93 -8.62 -2.86 13.36
CA PHE A 93 -8.22 -2.43 14.71
C PHE A 93 -9.17 -1.39 15.33
N GLY A 94 -10.37 -1.20 14.78
CA GLY A 94 -11.34 -0.20 15.24
C GLY A 94 -11.02 1.24 14.85
N GLY A 95 -10.03 1.44 13.98
CA GLY A 95 -9.74 2.71 13.34
C GLY A 95 -10.67 2.99 12.17
N ARG A 96 -10.41 4.10 11.48
CA ARG A 96 -11.06 4.45 10.21
C ARG A 96 -10.16 5.37 9.39
N ILE A 97 -10.37 5.37 8.08
CA ILE A 97 -9.82 6.37 7.18
C ILE A 97 -10.96 6.85 6.27
N ASP A 98 -11.03 8.15 6.06
CA ASP A 98 -11.84 8.82 5.05
C ASP A 98 -11.03 9.98 4.45
N ASP A 99 -11.63 10.73 3.53
CA ASP A 99 -10.91 11.77 2.77
C ASP A 99 -10.48 12.96 3.66
N ASP A 100 -11.08 13.11 4.84
CA ASP A 100 -10.86 14.24 5.74
C ASP A 100 -10.30 13.81 7.12
N SER A 101 -10.20 12.52 7.42
CA SER A 101 -9.76 12.04 8.72
C SER A 101 -9.17 10.63 8.75
N VAL A 102 -8.31 10.40 9.73
CA VAL A 102 -7.74 9.11 10.08
C VAL A 102 -7.90 8.90 11.58
N VAL A 103 -8.41 7.74 12.00
CA VAL A 103 -8.44 7.33 13.41
C VAL A 103 -7.57 6.12 13.62
N LEU A 104 -6.62 6.26 14.56
CA LEU A 104 -5.66 5.23 14.91
C LEU A 104 -6.21 4.28 15.98
N ASP A 105 -5.48 3.19 16.23
CA ASP A 105 -5.77 2.20 17.26
C ASP A 105 -5.81 2.77 18.69
N THR A 106 -5.10 3.88 18.92
CA THR A 106 -5.13 4.64 20.18
C THR A 106 -6.41 5.44 20.39
N GLY A 107 -7.25 5.57 19.36
CA GLY A 107 -8.38 6.50 19.32
C GLY A 107 -8.01 7.94 18.97
N GLU A 108 -6.73 8.23 18.69
CA GLU A 108 -6.29 9.52 18.15
C GLU A 108 -6.99 9.77 16.81
N ALA A 109 -7.69 10.90 16.71
CA ALA A 109 -8.31 11.36 15.47
C ALA A 109 -7.45 12.45 14.83
N LEU A 110 -6.87 12.12 13.69
CA LEU A 110 -6.10 13.01 12.83
C LEU A 110 -7.07 13.61 11.81
N LEU A 111 -7.22 14.94 11.82
CA LEU A 111 -8.20 15.64 11.00
C LEU A 111 -7.50 16.54 9.97
N ALA A 112 -8.02 16.55 8.75
CA ALA A 112 -7.66 17.56 7.74
C ALA A 112 -7.96 18.97 8.27
N GLY A 113 -7.18 19.94 7.78
CA GLY A 113 -7.23 21.33 8.22
C GLY A 113 -6.48 21.61 9.52
N ALA A 114 -5.85 20.61 10.15
CA ALA A 114 -4.92 20.84 11.25
C ALA A 114 -3.72 21.68 10.77
N ASP A 115 -3.18 22.52 11.64
CA ASP A 115 -2.01 23.33 11.31
C ASP A 115 -0.75 22.45 11.26
N CYS A 116 -0.06 22.50 10.13
CA CYS A 116 1.29 21.97 9.95
C CYS A 116 2.17 23.10 9.43
N ASN A 117 3.01 23.64 10.31
CA ASN A 117 3.94 24.73 9.98
C ASN A 117 3.27 25.96 9.34
N GLY A 118 2.06 26.32 9.79
CA GLY A 118 1.31 27.46 9.26
C GLY A 118 0.46 27.16 8.01
N GLN A 119 0.40 25.91 7.56
CA GLN A 119 -0.44 25.47 6.44
C GLN A 119 -1.44 24.40 6.90
N PRO A 120 -2.68 24.42 6.39
CA PRO A 120 -3.66 23.37 6.71
C PRO A 120 -3.27 22.05 6.04
N THR A 121 -3.38 20.95 6.78
CA THR A 121 -3.17 19.60 6.27
C THR A 121 -4.35 19.11 5.43
N VAL A 122 -4.09 18.14 4.56
CA VAL A 122 -5.08 17.26 3.92
C VAL A 122 -4.66 15.81 4.15
N VAL A 123 -5.60 14.86 4.05
CA VAL A 123 -5.26 13.43 4.10
C VAL A 123 -4.81 12.97 2.72
N LYS A 124 -3.70 12.23 2.67
CA LYS A 124 -3.15 11.63 1.45
C LYS A 124 -2.73 10.20 1.72
N VAL A 125 -2.80 9.35 0.70
CA VAL A 125 -2.17 8.04 0.71
C VAL A 125 -1.13 8.00 -0.41
N GLY A 126 0.15 7.92 -0.05
CA GLY A 126 1.21 7.63 -1.00
C GLY A 126 1.35 6.12 -1.18
N ARG A 127 1.17 5.60 -2.39
CA ARG A 127 1.43 4.21 -2.76
C ARG A 127 2.76 4.11 -3.50
N PHE A 128 3.65 3.28 -2.97
CA PHE A 128 4.99 3.03 -3.47
C PHE A 128 5.12 1.57 -3.94
N ASP A 129 6.02 1.34 -4.90
CA ASP A 129 6.49 0.01 -5.25
C ASP A 129 7.68 -0.35 -4.36
N ALA A 130 7.52 -1.27 -3.40
CA ALA A 130 8.63 -1.64 -2.53
C ALA A 130 9.79 -2.32 -3.29
N ASP A 131 9.53 -2.85 -4.49
CA ASP A 131 10.55 -3.45 -5.35
C ASP A 131 11.21 -2.43 -6.31
N ASP A 132 10.69 -1.20 -6.37
CA ASP A 132 11.24 -0.10 -7.17
C ASP A 132 10.97 1.26 -6.50
N MET A 133 11.68 1.52 -5.40
CA MET A 133 11.57 2.76 -4.62
C MET A 133 12.12 4.01 -5.33
N GLU A 134 12.75 3.86 -6.50
CA GLU A 134 13.16 4.99 -7.35
C GLU A 134 11.99 5.52 -8.18
N ARG A 135 10.91 4.74 -8.34
CA ARG A 135 9.70 5.16 -9.02
C ARG A 135 8.91 6.13 -8.15
N ASP A 136 8.43 7.20 -8.78
CA ASP A 136 7.52 8.15 -8.13
C ASP A 136 6.27 7.43 -7.58
N PRO A 137 5.83 7.77 -6.35
CA PRO A 137 4.63 7.19 -5.78
C PRO A 137 3.36 7.67 -6.49
N GLU A 138 2.32 6.85 -6.43
CA GLU A 138 0.97 7.32 -6.70
C GLU A 138 0.43 8.02 -5.45
N VAL A 139 0.08 9.29 -5.57
CA VAL A 139 -0.50 10.08 -4.47
C VAL A 139 -2.01 10.16 -4.64
N LEU A 140 -2.71 9.53 -3.71
CA LEU A 140 -4.18 9.47 -3.66
C LEU A 140 -4.69 10.48 -2.63
N THR A 141 -5.73 11.23 -2.98
CA THR A 141 -6.33 12.29 -2.13
C THR A 141 -7.85 12.19 -2.01
N GLU A 142 -8.47 11.23 -2.70
CA GLU A 142 -9.91 11.04 -2.75
C GLU A 142 -10.21 9.55 -2.64
N ASP A 143 -11.40 9.22 -2.13
CA ASP A 143 -11.87 7.85 -1.95
C ASP A 143 -10.87 6.97 -1.16
N LEU A 144 -10.24 7.56 -0.14
CA LEU A 144 -9.08 6.98 0.55
C LEU A 144 -9.42 5.67 1.27
N ALA A 145 -10.65 5.53 1.74
CA ALA A 145 -11.16 4.30 2.33
C ALA A 145 -11.19 3.13 1.34
N ASN A 146 -11.33 3.41 0.04
CA ASN A 146 -11.46 2.41 -1.01
C ASN A 146 -10.18 2.22 -1.81
N VAL A 147 -9.04 2.79 -1.37
CA VAL A 147 -7.72 2.50 -1.93
C VAL A 147 -7.47 1.00 -1.85
N ARG A 148 -7.36 0.36 -3.02
CA ARG A 148 -7.26 -1.09 -3.17
C ARG A 148 -5.81 -1.56 -3.00
N PHE A 149 -5.64 -2.76 -2.47
CA PHE A 149 -4.37 -3.49 -2.58
C PHE A 149 -4.28 -4.13 -3.96
N LEU A 150 -3.30 -3.69 -4.75
CA LEU A 150 -3.13 -4.08 -6.14
C LEU A 150 -2.06 -5.15 -6.31
N LYS A 151 -1.07 -5.27 -5.43
CA LYS A 151 -0.07 -6.33 -5.51
C LYS A 151 0.51 -6.69 -4.16
N ASP A 152 1.18 -7.84 -4.11
CA ASP A 152 2.09 -8.13 -3.01
C ASP A 152 3.26 -7.14 -3.03
N ARG A 153 3.78 -6.81 -1.84
CA ARG A 153 4.89 -5.88 -1.63
C ARG A 153 4.64 -4.45 -2.11
N GLU A 154 3.41 -3.96 -1.96
CA GLU A 154 3.17 -2.52 -1.95
C GLU A 154 3.71 -1.89 -0.66
N ALA A 155 3.95 -0.58 -0.71
CA ALA A 155 4.33 0.21 0.44
C ALA A 155 3.42 1.45 0.49
N PHE A 156 2.94 1.83 1.68
CA PHE A 156 1.97 2.91 1.85
C PHE A 156 2.38 3.90 2.93
N THR A 157 2.20 5.19 2.66
CA THR A 157 2.23 6.22 3.69
C THR A 157 0.88 6.93 3.74
N VAL A 158 0.19 6.79 4.86
CA VAL A 158 -1.01 7.59 5.16
C VAL A 158 -0.55 8.89 5.80
N ALA A 159 -0.65 10.00 5.07
CA ALA A 159 -0.08 11.28 5.46
C ALA A 159 -1.14 12.33 5.77
N LEU A 160 -0.94 13.09 6.85
CA LEU A 160 -1.58 14.38 7.08
C LEU A 160 -0.54 15.48 6.93
N VAL A 161 -0.51 16.07 5.73
CA VAL A 161 0.49 17.06 5.32
C VAL A 161 -0.19 18.14 4.46
N PRO A 162 0.42 19.32 4.28
CA PRO A 162 -0.10 20.34 3.36
C PRO A 162 -0.33 19.81 1.94
N ALA A 163 -1.21 20.49 1.20
CA ALA A 163 -1.62 20.08 -0.15
C ALA A 163 -0.45 20.00 -1.15
N ASP A 164 0.61 20.78 -0.95
CA ASP A 164 1.82 20.84 -1.76
C ASP A 164 2.95 19.90 -1.30
N VAL A 165 2.75 19.16 -0.20
CA VAL A 165 3.75 18.21 0.33
C VAL A 165 3.40 16.78 -0.08
N GLU A 166 4.33 16.08 -0.70
CA GLU A 166 4.17 14.66 -1.02
C GLU A 166 4.37 13.78 0.23
N PRO A 167 3.58 12.70 0.39
CA PRO A 167 3.84 11.71 1.44
C PRO A 167 5.27 11.14 1.32
N PRO A 168 6.06 11.08 2.41
CA PRO A 168 7.36 10.43 2.36
C PRO A 168 7.21 8.91 2.18
N ALA A 169 8.27 8.25 1.70
CA ALA A 169 8.33 6.79 1.73
C ALA A 169 8.20 6.25 3.17
N PRO A 170 7.65 5.02 3.35
CA PRO A 170 7.68 4.36 4.65
C PRO A 170 9.11 4.22 5.19
N ARG A 171 9.22 4.16 6.52
CA ARG A 171 10.53 4.07 7.17
C ARG A 171 11.32 2.84 6.67
N PRO A 172 12.66 2.95 6.54
CA PRO A 172 13.50 1.81 6.11
C PRO A 172 13.32 0.55 6.96
N GLU A 173 13.00 0.70 8.25
CA GLU A 173 12.63 -0.41 9.14
C GLU A 173 11.46 -1.23 8.57
N ARG A 174 10.41 -0.57 8.05
CA ARG A 174 9.22 -1.22 7.51
C ARG A 174 9.51 -1.99 6.23
N LEU A 175 10.32 -1.39 5.36
CA LEU A 175 10.78 -2.05 4.14
C LEU A 175 11.64 -3.28 4.47
N THR A 176 12.50 -3.17 5.48
CA THR A 176 13.32 -4.31 5.95
C THR A 176 12.45 -5.45 6.49
N PHE A 177 11.44 -5.15 7.31
CA PHE A 177 10.52 -6.17 7.80
C PHE A 177 9.69 -6.80 6.67
N LEU A 178 9.27 -6.00 5.69
CA LEU A 178 8.56 -6.50 4.49
C LEU A 178 9.39 -7.54 3.72
N ASP A 179 10.72 -7.37 3.66
CA ASP A 179 11.63 -8.34 3.05
C ASP A 179 11.72 -9.65 3.85
N VAL A 180 11.68 -9.58 5.18
CA VAL A 180 11.77 -10.75 6.06
C VAL A 180 10.50 -11.60 6.02
N VAL A 181 9.32 -10.97 6.00
CA VAL A 181 8.03 -11.68 5.99
C VAL A 181 7.66 -12.20 4.60
N ASN A 182 8.40 -11.83 3.56
CA ASN A 182 8.21 -12.36 2.23
C ASN A 182 8.66 -13.84 2.15
N PRO A 183 7.74 -14.79 1.91
CA PRO A 183 8.09 -16.21 1.83
C PRO A 183 9.08 -16.53 0.70
N ARG A 184 9.23 -15.66 -0.31
CA ARG A 184 10.23 -15.83 -1.38
C ARG A 184 11.65 -15.49 -0.92
N ALA A 185 11.83 -14.58 0.04
CA ALA A 185 13.15 -14.20 0.55
C ALA A 185 13.85 -15.36 1.30
N LEU A 186 13.06 -16.25 1.90
CA LEU A 186 13.56 -17.45 2.60
C LEU A 186 14.00 -18.58 1.67
N THR A 187 13.70 -18.51 0.37
CA THR A 187 14.04 -19.56 -0.60
C THR A 187 15.36 -19.34 -1.34
N SER A 188 16.06 -18.24 -1.07
CA SER A 188 17.27 -17.83 -1.81
C SER A 188 18.62 -18.27 -1.22
N ASP A 189 18.68 -19.01 -0.11
CA ASP A 189 19.98 -19.54 0.37
C ASP A 189 19.90 -20.96 0.96
N PRO A 190 20.30 -22.01 0.22
CA PRO A 190 20.44 -23.36 0.74
C PRO A 190 21.58 -23.52 1.76
N SER A 191 22.38 -22.46 1.99
CA SER A 191 23.62 -22.51 2.78
C SER A 191 23.61 -21.63 4.03
N ALA A 192 22.51 -20.94 4.32
CA ALA A 192 22.41 -20.09 5.51
C ALA A 192 22.48 -20.95 6.79
N PRO A 193 23.43 -20.70 7.72
CA PRO A 193 23.50 -21.43 8.97
C PRO A 193 22.27 -21.15 9.84
N VAL A 194 21.72 -22.21 10.44
CA VAL A 194 20.61 -22.11 11.40
C VAL A 194 21.05 -21.26 12.60
N PRO A 195 20.28 -20.24 13.03
CA PRO A 195 20.58 -19.50 14.25
C PRO A 195 20.38 -20.45 15.45
N THR A 196 21.46 -20.75 16.16
CA THR A 196 21.38 -21.44 17.44
C THR A 196 20.88 -20.46 18.50
N THR A 197 19.69 -20.69 19.04
CA THR A 197 19.22 -20.05 20.27
C THR A 197 20.12 -20.50 21.42
N GLY A 198 20.93 -19.57 21.94
CA GLY A 198 21.63 -19.74 23.21
C GLY A 198 20.74 -19.24 24.35
N GLU A 199 20.66 -20.05 25.42
CA GLU A 199 20.12 -19.67 26.74
C GLU A 199 20.99 -18.61 27.44
#